data_AF-A0A942FCM1-F1
#
_entry.id   AF-A0A942FCM1-F1
#
_cell.length_a   1.000
_cell.length_b   1.000
_cell.length_c   1.000
_cell.angle_alpha   90.00
_cell.angle_beta   90.00
_cell.angle_gamma   90.00
#
_symmetry.space_group_name_H-M   'P 1'
#
loop_
_entity.id
_entity.type
_entity.pdbx_description
1 polymer ?
#
loop_
_entity_poly.entity_id
_entity_poly.type
_entity_poly.pdbx_seq_one_letter_code
_entity_poly.pdbx_strand_id
1 'polypeptide(L)'
;MNKDDFVIQSEVRRMLIRTNVDYTKIDFGTVRGVVYLRGFFKLSRIYTDGSEEEAKEFIAKTLFTFEKKIRSIAGVSDVVFQFINWRKERGKWIPIEIRKKEEKNEDKKAPGV
;
A
#
# COMPACT_ATOMS: atom_id res chain seq x y z
N MET A 1 5.39 18.77 -12.02
CA MET A 1 4.56 17.58 -12.31
C MET A 1 3.88 17.82 -13.65
N ASN A 2 3.95 16.89 -14.60
CA ASN A 2 3.31 17.08 -15.90
C ASN A 2 1.77 16.97 -15.77
N LYS A 3 1.02 17.55 -16.70
CA LYS A 3 -0.46 17.52 -16.71
C LYS A 3 -1.00 16.09 -16.64
N ASP A 4 -0.38 15.16 -17.35
CA ASP A 4 -0.79 13.76 -17.36
C ASP A 4 -0.60 13.09 -15.98
N ASP A 5 0.54 13.33 -15.33
CA ASP A 5 0.81 12.85 -13.97
C ASP A 5 -0.21 13.43 -12.97
N PHE A 6 -0.60 14.69 -13.12
CA PHE A 6 -1.65 15.31 -12.29
C PHE A 6 -3.01 14.62 -12.45
N VAL A 7 -3.38 14.30 -13.69
CA VAL A 7 -4.63 13.58 -13.98
C VAL A 7 -4.61 12.19 -13.37
N ILE A 8 -3.54 11.43 -13.61
CA ILE A 8 -3.37 10.08 -13.03
C ILE A 8 -3.43 10.15 -11.50
N GLN A 9 -2.70 11.07 -10.87
CA GLN A 9 -2.67 11.22 -9.42
C GLN A 9 -4.07 11.57 -8.86
N SER A 10 -4.83 12.40 -9.56
CA SER A 10 -6.20 12.76 -9.18
C SER A 10 -7.16 11.57 -9.28
N GLU A 11 -7.04 10.75 -10.32
CA GLU A 11 -7.81 9.51 -10.47
C GLU A 11 -7.47 8.50 -9.37
N VAL A 12 -6.18 8.28 -9.10
CA VAL A 12 -5.73 7.38 -8.01
C VAL A 12 -6.24 7.87 -6.66
N ARG A 13 -6.16 9.17 -6.37
CA ARG A 13 -6.73 9.76 -5.15
C ARG A 13 -8.23 9.48 -5.03
N ARG A 14 -8.98 9.73 -6.10
CA ARG A 14 -10.43 9.49 -6.14
C ARG A 14 -10.75 8.02 -5.88
N MET A 15 -9.97 7.10 -6.43
CA MET A 15 -10.14 5.67 -6.17
C MET A 15 -9.90 5.31 -4.71
N LEU A 16 -8.79 5.78 -4.11
CA LEU A 16 -8.47 5.53 -2.70
C LEU A 16 -9.60 5.98 -1.76
N ILE A 17 -10.16 7.17 -2.02
CA ILE A 17 -11.27 7.73 -1.23
C ILE A 17 -12.56 6.90 -1.37
N ARG A 18 -12.81 6.33 -2.57
CA ARG A 18 -14.02 5.56 -2.85
C ARG A 18 -13.93 4.09 -2.46
N THR A 19 -12.73 3.57 -2.22
CA THR A 19 -12.54 2.18 -1.79
C THR A 19 -12.61 2.07 -0.26
N ASN A 20 -12.96 0.88 0.23
CA ASN A 20 -12.95 0.56 1.66
C ASN A 20 -11.52 0.36 2.20
N VAL A 21 -10.59 1.22 1.81
CA VAL A 21 -9.16 1.22 2.17
C VAL A 21 -8.92 2.40 3.09
N ASP A 22 -8.26 2.14 4.21
CA ASP A 22 -7.71 3.20 5.05
C ASP A 22 -6.47 3.78 4.35
N TYR A 23 -6.68 4.90 3.66
CA TYR A 23 -5.63 5.59 2.93
C TYR A 23 -4.85 6.60 3.79
N THR A 24 -5.18 6.74 5.08
CA THR A 24 -4.51 7.71 5.98
C THR A 24 -3.03 7.37 6.22
N LYS A 25 -2.66 6.09 6.05
CA LYS A 25 -1.28 5.58 6.16
C LYS A 25 -0.69 5.17 4.82
N ILE A 26 -1.25 5.67 3.72
CA ILE A 26 -0.75 5.41 2.36
C ILE A 26 -0.32 6.73 1.74
N ASP A 27 0.99 6.85 1.53
CA ASP A 27 1.56 7.88 0.67
C ASP A 27 1.50 7.43 -0.78
N PHE A 28 1.17 8.33 -1.69
CA PHE A 28 1.17 8.03 -3.11
C PHE A 28 1.58 9.23 -3.96
N GLY A 29 2.09 8.94 -5.16
CA GLY A 29 2.48 9.96 -6.12
C GLY A 29 2.64 9.37 -7.51
N THR A 30 2.68 10.24 -8.52
CA THR A 30 2.88 9.84 -9.91
C THR A 30 4.04 10.59 -10.54
N VAL A 31 4.93 9.87 -11.21
CA VAL A 31 6.07 10.44 -11.95
C VAL A 31 6.19 9.74 -13.29
N ARG A 32 6.02 10.48 -14.39
CA ARG A 32 6.14 9.97 -15.77
C ARG A 32 5.27 8.73 -16.02
N GLY A 33 4.01 8.78 -15.57
CA GLY A 33 3.05 7.68 -15.68
C GLY A 33 3.26 6.52 -14.69
N VAL A 34 4.33 6.54 -13.89
CA VAL A 34 4.55 5.52 -12.86
C VAL A 34 3.88 5.95 -11.55
N VAL A 35 2.97 5.12 -11.05
CA VAL A 35 2.27 5.35 -9.78
C VAL A 35 3.00 4.65 -8.66
N TYR A 36 3.39 5.39 -7.63
CA TYR A 36 4.01 4.86 -6.42
C TYR A 36 2.97 4.88 -5.29
N LEU A 37 2.83 3.76 -4.59
CA LEU A 37 2.07 3.66 -3.34
C LEU A 37 2.94 3.07 -2.25
N ARG A 38 3.07 3.76 -1.13
CA ARG A 38 3.93 3.38 0.00
C ARG A 38 3.16 3.49 1.31
N GLY A 39 3.50 2.65 2.28
CA GLY A 39 3.00 2.79 3.65
C GLY A 39 2.34 1.53 4.18
N PHE A 40 1.21 1.67 4.87
CA PHE A 40 0.50 0.55 5.48
C PHE A 40 -0.87 0.37 4.83
N PHE A 41 -1.11 -0.81 4.25
CA PHE A 41 -2.38 -1.12 3.63
C PHE A 41 -3.34 -1.76 4.64
N LYS A 42 -4.49 -1.12 4.87
CA LYS A 42 -5.54 -1.63 5.75
C LYS A 42 -6.90 -1.36 5.13
N LEU A 43 -7.87 -2.22 5.39
CA LEU A 43 -9.27 -1.94 5.07
C LEU A 43 -9.91 -1.11 6.18
N SER A 44 -10.70 -0.10 5.82
CA SER A 44 -11.30 0.83 6.79
C SER A 44 -12.41 0.18 7.62
N ARG A 45 -13.13 -0.80 7.05
CA ARG A 45 -14.08 -1.66 7.76
C ARG A 45 -13.65 -3.11 7.56
N ILE A 46 -13.09 -3.71 8.59
CA ILE A 46 -12.85 -5.15 8.61
C ILE A 46 -14.20 -5.81 8.95
N TYR A 47 -14.66 -6.72 8.08
CA TYR A 47 -15.67 -7.71 8.43
C TYR A 47 -15.11 -8.54 9.59
N THR A 48 -15.54 -8.27 10.82
CA THR A 48 -15.06 -8.94 12.04
C THR A 48 -15.69 -10.31 12.28
N ASP A 49 -16.33 -10.90 11.26
CA ASP A 49 -17.10 -12.14 11.41
C ASP A 49 -16.41 -13.36 10.77
N GLY A 50 -15.18 -13.19 10.24
CA GLY A 50 -14.41 -14.24 9.57
C GLY A 50 -13.08 -14.56 10.26
N SER A 51 -12.51 -15.70 9.88
CA SER A 51 -11.17 -16.12 10.31
C SER A 51 -10.07 -15.18 9.80
N GLU A 52 -8.89 -15.24 10.43
CA GLU A 52 -7.73 -14.44 10.02
C GLU A 52 -7.28 -14.77 8.58
N GLU A 53 -7.34 -16.05 8.18
CA GLU A 53 -7.09 -16.48 6.80
C GLU A 53 -8.05 -15.85 5.79
N GLU A 54 -9.36 -15.85 6.07
CA GLU A 54 -10.37 -15.26 5.18
C GLU A 54 -10.15 -13.74 5.03
N ALA A 55 -9.80 -13.06 6.12
CA ALA A 55 -9.46 -11.65 6.09
C ALA A 55 -8.23 -11.38 5.20
N LYS A 56 -7.19 -12.21 5.31
CA LYS A 56 -5.99 -12.12 4.46
C LYS A 56 -6.33 -12.34 2.99
N GLU A 57 -7.14 -13.36 2.68
CA GLU A 57 -7.56 -13.63 1.30
C GLU A 57 -8.39 -12.48 0.72
N PHE A 58 -9.31 -11.92 1.51
CA PHE A 58 -10.12 -10.77 1.11
C PHE A 58 -9.26 -9.53 0.83
N ILE A 59 -8.26 -9.26 1.67
CA ILE A 59 -7.31 -8.17 1.46
C ILE A 59 -6.49 -8.40 0.18
N ALA A 60 -5.99 -9.62 -0.04
CA ALA A 60 -5.23 -9.97 -1.24
C ALA A 60 -6.06 -9.78 -2.53
N LYS A 61 -7.33 -10.18 -2.54
CA LYS A 61 -8.27 -9.94 -3.65
C LYS A 61 -8.54 -8.45 -3.87
N THR A 62 -8.62 -7.69 -2.78
CA THR A 62 -8.81 -6.24 -2.83
C THR A 62 -7.59 -5.55 -3.44
N LEU A 63 -6.37 -5.89 -2.99
CA LEU A 63 -5.11 -5.39 -3.54
C LEU A 63 -4.96 -5.71 -5.03
N PHE A 64 -5.29 -6.93 -5.44
CA PHE A 64 -5.27 -7.34 -6.85
C PHE A 64 -6.24 -6.52 -7.70
N THR A 65 -7.47 -6.36 -7.24
CA THR A 65 -8.50 -5.56 -7.93
C THR A 65 -8.10 -4.08 -8.00
N PHE A 66 -7.54 -3.56 -6.92
CA PHE A 66 -7.07 -2.18 -6.83
C PHE A 66 -5.92 -1.91 -7.80
N GLU A 67 -4.92 -2.79 -7.84
CA GLU A 67 -3.83 -2.74 -8.83
C GLU A 67 -4.34 -2.73 -10.27
N LYS A 68 -5.24 -3.65 -10.61
CA LYS A 68 -5.83 -3.72 -11.95
C LYS A 68 -6.51 -2.41 -12.34
N LYS A 69 -7.28 -1.82 -11.41
CA LYS A 69 -7.97 -0.55 -11.66
C LYS A 69 -6.98 0.59 -11.87
N ILE A 70 -5.90 0.69 -11.08
CA ILE A 70 -4.87 1.73 -11.32
C ILE A 70 -4.23 1.54 -12.69
N ARG A 71 -3.83 0.31 -13.05
CA ARG A 71 -3.22 0.01 -14.36
C ARG A 71 -4.15 0.31 -15.54
N SER A 72 -5.46 0.35 -15.31
CA SER A 72 -6.45 0.71 -16.35
C SER A 72 -6.61 2.21 -16.58
N ILE A 73 -6.01 3.06 -15.73
CA ILE A 73 -6.04 4.52 -15.91
C ILE A 73 -5.17 4.86 -17.13
N ALA A 74 -5.74 5.61 -18.08
CA ALA A 74 -5.00 6.05 -19.26
C ALA A 74 -3.75 6.86 -18.86
N GLY A 75 -2.61 6.53 -19.47
CA GLY A 75 -1.32 7.16 -19.19
C GLY A 75 -0.51 6.49 -18.08
N VAL A 76 -1.07 5.52 -17.34
CA VAL A 76 -0.29 4.72 -16.40
C VAL A 76 0.63 3.77 -17.16
N SER A 77 1.92 3.91 -16.93
CA SER A 77 2.96 3.03 -17.50
C SER A 77 3.29 1.87 -16.57
N ASP A 78 3.36 2.12 -15.26
CA ASP A 78 3.57 1.09 -14.25
C ASP A 78 3.03 1.51 -12.87
N VAL A 79 2.95 0.54 -11.95
CA VAL A 79 2.51 0.73 -10.57
C VAL A 79 3.46 0.01 -9.62
N VAL A 80 4.06 0.78 -8.71
CA VAL A 80 5.01 0.30 -7.70
C VAL A 80 4.35 0.36 -6.33
N PHE A 81 4.29 -0.80 -5.67
CA PHE A 81 3.76 -0.93 -4.32
C PHE A 81 4.88 -1.22 -3.32
N GLN A 82 4.97 -0.37 -2.30
CA GLN A 82 5.94 -0.42 -1.21
C GLN A 82 5.20 -0.42 0.14
N PHE A 83 4.32 -1.41 0.32
CA PHE A 83 3.63 -1.58 1.60
C PHE A 83 4.51 -2.34 2.59
N ILE A 84 4.46 -1.95 3.87
CA ILE A 84 5.25 -2.60 4.92
C ILE A 84 4.64 -3.91 5.41
N ASN A 85 3.35 -4.12 5.15
CA ASN A 85 2.58 -5.28 5.61
C ASN A 85 2.11 -6.19 4.47
N TRP A 86 2.32 -5.82 3.21
CA TRP A 86 1.95 -6.60 2.03
C TRP A 86 2.99 -6.47 0.94
N ARG A 87 3.34 -7.59 0.29
CA ARG A 87 4.17 -7.58 -0.93
C ARG A 87 3.58 -8.49 -1.99
N LYS A 88 4.02 -8.26 -3.22
CA LYS A 88 3.67 -9.09 -4.36
C LYS A 88 4.82 -10.05 -4.67
N GLU A 89 4.53 -11.35 -4.62
CA GLU A 89 5.46 -12.42 -5.01
C GLU A 89 4.82 -13.31 -6.07
N ARG A 90 5.52 -13.52 -7.20
CA ARG A 90 5.03 -14.38 -8.30
C ARG A 90 3.58 -14.06 -8.71
N GLY A 91 3.22 -12.79 -8.73
CA GLY A 91 1.87 -12.33 -9.08
C GLY A 91 0.83 -12.37 -7.96
N LYS A 92 1.16 -12.90 -6.78
CA LYS A 92 0.25 -13.03 -5.63
C LYS A 92 0.60 -12.03 -4.54
N TRP A 93 -0.43 -11.48 -3.91
CA TRP A 93 -0.28 -10.65 -2.72
C TRP A 93 -0.14 -11.52 -1.49
N ILE A 94 0.94 -11.31 -0.74
CA ILE A 94 1.22 -12.03 0.49
C ILE A 94 1.42 -11.05 1.66
N PRO A 95 0.93 -11.37 2.86
CA PRO A 95 1.20 -10.56 4.03
C PRO A 95 2.69 -10.67 4.41
N ILE A 96 3.24 -9.56 4.88
CA ILE A 96 4.59 -9.54 5.46
C ILE A 96 4.45 -9.70 6.97
N GLU A 97 5.04 -10.74 7.52
CA GLU A 97 5.23 -10.85 8.96
C GLU A 97 6.22 -9.77 9.40
N ILE A 98 5.72 -8.68 9.96
CA ILE A 98 6.55 -7.69 10.62
C ILE A 98 7.09 -8.37 11.89
N ARG A 99 8.26 -9.01 11.80
CA ARG A 99 9.01 -9.39 12.99
C ARG A 99 9.30 -8.09 13.74
N LYS A 100 8.64 -7.88 14.88
CA LYS A 100 8.96 -6.79 15.82
C LYS A 100 10.46 -6.89 16.13
N LYS A 101 11.28 -6.10 15.47
CA LYS A 101 12.71 -6.05 15.70
C LYS A 101 13.14 -4.61 15.88
N GLU A 102 12.64 -4.00 16.95
CA GLU A 102 13.07 -2.69 17.43
C GLU A 102 12.72 -2.56 18.92
N GLU A 103 13.61 -3.05 19.76
CA GLU A 103 13.81 -2.69 21.18
C GLU A 103 15.20 -3.22 21.59
N LYS A 104 16.27 -2.65 21.03
CA LYS A 104 17.67 -2.81 21.53
C LYS A 104 18.68 -1.97 20.75
N ASN A 105 18.47 -0.66 20.65
CA ASN A 105 19.53 0.23 20.11
C ASN A 105 19.61 1.62 20.76
N GLU A 106 19.13 1.79 22.00
CA GLU A 106 19.35 3.04 22.77
C GLU A 106 20.39 2.94 23.90
N ASP A 107 20.84 1.75 24.33
CA ASP A 107 21.71 1.63 25.53
C ASP A 107 23.23 1.69 25.30
N LYS A 108 23.76 2.15 24.16
CA LYS A 108 25.23 2.20 23.95
C LYS A 108 25.79 3.48 23.34
N LYS A 109 25.23 4.64 23.66
CA LYS A 109 25.95 5.92 23.53
C LYS A 109 25.71 6.84 24.72
N ALA A 110 26.40 6.55 25.82
CA ALA A 110 26.85 7.58 26.75
C ALA A 110 28.34 7.35 27.01
N PRO A 111 29.25 8.17 26.43
CA PRO A 111 30.57 8.36 26.97
C PRO A 111 30.55 9.63 27.84
N GLY A 112 30.97 9.51 29.11
CA GLY A 112 31.35 10.68 29.90
C GLY A 112 30.91 10.65 31.36
N VAL A 113 31.71 9.99 32.19
CA VAL A 113 32.21 10.57 33.45
C VAL A 113 33.69 10.17 33.56
#